data_AF-A0A1Q2YIK4-F1
#
_entry.id   AF-A0A1Q2YIK4-F1
#
_cell.length_a   1.000
_cell.length_b   1.000
_cell.length_c   1.000
_cell.angle_alpha   90.00
_cell.angle_beta   90.00
_cell.angle_gamma   90.00
#
_symmetry.space_group_name_H-M   'P 1'
#
loop_
_entity.id
_entity.type
_entity.pdbx_description
1 polymer ?
#
loop_
_entity_poly.entity_id
_entity_poly.type
_entity_poly.pdbx_seq_one_letter_code
_entity_poly.pdbx_strand_id
1 'polypeptide(L)'
;MCLSKVVKSVAVIGAEAVEKDPETHKWRLTIRHKARFSNIEQWYTEEFDAVVVANGHCNVPFIPKIENLSEFVAKYPDVVRHSKSFRNATDFQNGNVLLCGSGTSSIDLTQYLSPVAKSVTISQRSESVYDWIRDCFKQSPDIIFKPRIKRLLPDSGAVEFEDGTVGKYDHIILSTGYHYHFPFLDPSDEYVKIYNDSYESQSPISKIGNIYLYTFSTKDNSIATIGIPTTGLMFHTMEYSAAAIAGVFSGAKKLPDLKEQIRWDDGRTKIDEPEVPHRFQGFFTDKMEAQLLNPLFDLAAEGRTVPLAKDNLNPKEVEASSPALVKAYHALRSGKYSAQDLLK
;
A
#
# COMPACT_ATOMS: atom_id res chain seq x y z
N MET A 1 -7.66 30.10 -31.43
CA MET A 1 -8.09 28.75 -31.87
C MET A 1 -7.93 27.80 -30.70
N CYS A 2 -9.03 27.51 -29.99
CA CYS A 2 -9.05 26.50 -28.93
C CYS A 2 -9.19 25.15 -29.61
N LEU A 3 -8.08 24.49 -29.94
CA LEU A 3 -8.10 23.09 -30.36
C LEU A 3 -8.51 22.30 -29.13
N SER A 4 -9.76 21.84 -29.12
CA SER A 4 -10.22 20.81 -28.19
C SER A 4 -9.36 19.57 -28.41
N LYS A 5 -8.26 19.43 -27.65
CA LYS A 5 -7.52 18.18 -27.56
C LYS A 5 -8.50 17.15 -27.01
N VAL A 6 -9.01 16.29 -27.88
CA VAL A 6 -9.79 15.13 -27.47
C VAL A 6 -8.82 14.22 -26.71
N VAL A 7 -8.92 14.21 -25.39
CA VAL A 7 -8.19 13.25 -24.56
C VAL A 7 -8.93 11.93 -24.70
N LYS A 8 -8.43 11.05 -25.57
CA LYS A 8 -8.86 9.66 -25.59
C LYS A 8 -8.20 8.97 -24.39
N SER A 9 -8.93 8.79 -23.30
CA SER A 9 -8.48 7.97 -22.17
C SER A 9 -8.96 6.53 -22.37
N VAL A 10 -8.04 5.59 -22.26
CA VAL A 10 -8.36 4.15 -22.26
C VAL A 10 -7.94 3.60 -20.91
N ALA A 11 -8.90 3.07 -20.15
CA ALA A 11 -8.60 2.30 -18.95
C ALA A 11 -8.35 0.85 -19.37
N VAL A 12 -7.17 0.33 -19.03
CA VAL A 12 -6.74 -1.02 -19.43
C VAL A 12 -6.63 -1.92 -18.21
N ILE A 13 -7.20 -3.13 -18.30
CA ILE A 13 -7.03 -4.19 -17.30
C ILE A 13 -6.14 -5.25 -17.94
N GLY A 14 -4.86 -5.34 -17.53
CA GLY A 14 -3.92 -6.36 -18.04
C GLY A 14 -2.98 -5.88 -19.15
N ALA A 15 -2.28 -4.77 -18.92
CA ALA A 15 -1.12 -4.42 -19.75
C ALA A 15 0.01 -5.44 -19.54
N GLU A 16 0.56 -5.94 -20.63
CA GLU A 16 1.70 -6.86 -20.64
C GLU A 16 3.02 -6.10 -20.81
N ALA A 17 3.02 -4.99 -21.57
CA ALA A 17 4.17 -4.12 -21.75
C ALA A 17 3.74 -2.66 -22.00
N VAL A 18 4.55 -1.73 -21.50
CA VAL A 18 4.45 -0.28 -21.69
C VAL A 18 5.85 0.21 -22.05
N GLU A 19 6.04 0.58 -23.31
CA GLU A 19 7.35 0.93 -23.85
C GLU A 19 7.26 2.28 -24.55
N LYS A 20 8.35 3.05 -24.54
CA LYS A 20 8.42 4.28 -25.33
C LYS A 20 9.10 4.01 -26.66
N ASP A 21 8.41 4.29 -27.75
CA ASP A 21 8.96 4.16 -29.09
C ASP A 21 10.00 5.27 -29.33
N PRO A 22 11.26 4.92 -29.69
CA PRO A 22 12.34 5.89 -29.82
C PRO A 22 12.22 6.78 -31.07
N GLU A 23 11.47 6.35 -32.10
CA GLU A 23 11.31 7.08 -33.35
C GLU A 23 10.10 8.03 -33.29
N THR A 24 8.97 7.53 -32.79
CA THR A 24 7.72 8.31 -32.73
C THR A 24 7.57 9.08 -31.43
N HIS A 25 8.35 8.75 -30.41
CA HIS A 25 8.25 9.26 -29.03
C HIS A 25 6.88 9.02 -28.36
N LYS A 26 6.08 8.09 -28.89
CA LYS A 26 4.80 7.66 -28.30
C LYS A 26 5.00 6.44 -27.41
N TRP A 27 4.09 6.29 -26.45
CA TRP A 27 3.98 5.10 -25.62
C TRP A 27 3.23 4.01 -26.36
N ARG A 28 3.86 2.86 -26.51
CA ARG A 28 3.30 1.64 -27.09
C ARG A 28 2.84 0.74 -25.95
N LEU A 29 1.54 0.50 -25.85
CA LEU A 29 0.94 -0.37 -24.84
C LEU A 29 0.56 -1.71 -25.48
N THR A 30 1.13 -2.80 -25.00
CA THR A 30 0.71 -4.16 -25.37
C THR A 30 -0.29 -4.65 -24.34
N ILE A 31 -1.51 -4.95 -24.79
CA ILE A 31 -2.66 -5.20 -23.92
C ILE A 31 -3.17 -6.60 -24.18
N ARG A 32 -3.36 -7.37 -23.10
CA ARG A 32 -4.08 -8.63 -23.13
C ARG A 32 -5.55 -8.39 -22.82
N HIS A 33 -6.40 -8.60 -23.80
CA HIS A 33 -7.85 -8.55 -23.65
C HIS A 33 -8.43 -9.96 -23.63
N LYS A 34 -9.13 -10.29 -22.54
CA LYS A 34 -9.93 -11.51 -22.43
C LYS A 34 -11.40 -11.12 -22.40
N ALA A 35 -12.16 -11.51 -23.41
CA ALA A 35 -13.59 -11.25 -23.43
C ALA A 35 -14.27 -12.04 -22.29
N ARG A 36 -15.16 -11.38 -21.54
CA ARG A 36 -15.76 -11.86 -20.27
C ARG A 36 -16.41 -13.26 -20.33
N PHE A 37 -16.80 -13.72 -21.52
CA PHE A 37 -17.46 -15.01 -21.75
C PHE A 37 -16.75 -15.88 -22.79
N SER A 38 -15.50 -15.56 -23.12
CA SER A 38 -14.70 -16.32 -24.07
C SER A 38 -13.41 -16.80 -23.40
N ASN A 39 -12.96 -18.00 -23.79
CA ASN A 39 -11.61 -18.48 -23.48
C ASN A 39 -10.57 -17.96 -24.49
N ILE A 40 -10.99 -17.13 -25.44
CA ILE A 40 -10.08 -16.47 -26.39
C ILE A 40 -9.45 -15.27 -25.70
N GLU A 41 -8.14 -15.25 -25.73
CA GLU A 41 -7.31 -14.12 -25.32
C GLU A 41 -6.75 -13.47 -26.57
N GLN A 42 -6.81 -12.15 -26.61
CA GLN A 42 -6.34 -11.35 -27.72
C GLN A 42 -5.32 -10.37 -27.22
N TRP A 43 -4.26 -10.18 -28.00
CA TRP A 43 -3.27 -9.16 -27.76
C TRP A 43 -3.42 -8.11 -28.84
N TYR A 44 -3.41 -6.85 -28.44
CA TYR A 44 -3.30 -5.75 -29.37
C TYR A 44 -2.39 -4.69 -28.79
N THR A 45 -1.88 -3.86 -29.69
CA THR A 45 -1.03 -2.74 -29.33
C THR A 45 -1.74 -1.44 -29.68
N GLU A 46 -1.64 -0.46 -28.81
CA GLU A 46 -2.15 0.89 -29.05
C GLU A 46 -1.10 1.92 -28.63
N GLU A 47 -1.07 3.05 -29.34
CA GLU A 47 -0.10 4.12 -29.11
C GLU A 47 -0.75 5.33 -28.43
N PHE A 48 -0.05 5.90 -27.46
CA PHE A 48 -0.52 7.02 -26.64
C PHE A 48 0.57 8.09 -26.49
N ASP A 49 0.15 9.35 -26.35
CA ASP A 49 1.09 10.45 -26.12
C ASP A 49 1.59 10.49 -24.66
N ALA A 50 0.84 9.90 -23.73
CA ALA A 50 1.15 9.85 -22.31
C ALA A 50 0.50 8.63 -21.64
N VAL A 51 1.05 8.19 -20.50
CA VAL A 51 0.59 7.03 -19.73
C VAL A 51 0.42 7.39 -18.26
N VAL A 52 -0.67 6.90 -17.67
CA VAL A 52 -0.89 6.98 -16.22
C VAL A 52 -0.92 5.57 -15.63
N VAL A 53 0.03 5.28 -14.77
CA VAL A 53 0.19 4.02 -14.06
C VAL A 53 -0.58 4.08 -12.74
N ALA A 54 -1.68 3.33 -12.66
CA ALA A 54 -2.56 3.27 -11.49
C ALA A 54 -2.91 1.82 -11.10
N ASN A 55 -1.95 0.90 -11.21
CA ASN A 55 -2.17 -0.54 -10.97
C ASN A 55 -2.24 -0.93 -9.48
N GLY A 56 -1.98 0.02 -8.57
CA GLY A 56 -1.95 -0.20 -7.12
C GLY A 56 -0.73 -1.02 -6.66
N HIS A 57 -0.60 -1.17 -5.34
CA HIS A 57 0.58 -1.78 -4.72
C HIS A 57 0.25 -2.88 -3.70
N CYS A 58 -1.03 -3.22 -3.51
CA CYS A 58 -1.46 -4.32 -2.62
C CYS A 58 -1.65 -5.64 -3.39
N ASN A 59 -0.82 -5.89 -4.42
CA ASN A 59 -0.96 -7.08 -5.26
C ASN A 59 0.08 -8.17 -4.98
N VAL A 60 1.38 -7.85 -4.95
CA VAL A 60 2.46 -8.81 -4.76
C VAL A 60 2.77 -8.95 -3.26
N PRO A 61 2.46 -10.10 -2.61
CA PRO A 61 2.71 -10.27 -1.17
C PRO A 61 4.19 -10.15 -0.81
N PHE A 62 4.49 -9.54 0.33
CA PHE A 62 5.82 -9.63 0.93
C PHE A 62 5.90 -10.89 1.80
N ILE A 63 6.78 -11.82 1.41
CA ILE A 63 7.06 -13.04 2.18
C ILE A 63 8.42 -12.86 2.89
N PRO A 64 8.45 -12.74 4.22
CA PRO A 64 9.70 -12.51 4.94
C PRO A 64 10.61 -13.74 4.84
N LYS A 65 11.92 -13.51 4.86
CA LYS A 65 12.91 -14.58 4.97
C LYS A 65 12.84 -15.20 6.36
N ILE A 66 12.22 -16.38 6.45
CA ILE A 66 12.16 -17.20 7.67
C ILE A 66 12.89 -18.51 7.38
N GLU A 67 13.78 -18.92 8.28
CA GLU A 67 14.51 -20.18 8.15
C GLU A 67 13.53 -21.36 8.07
N ASN A 68 13.81 -22.27 7.13
CA ASN A 68 13.01 -23.46 6.80
C ASN A 68 11.58 -23.20 6.31
N LEU A 69 11.21 -21.97 5.94
CA LEU A 69 9.87 -21.66 5.45
C LEU A 69 9.46 -22.51 4.24
N SER A 70 10.35 -22.63 3.24
CA SER A 70 10.08 -23.41 2.02
C SER A 70 9.83 -24.89 2.33
N GLU A 71 10.70 -25.49 3.15
CA GLU A 71 10.57 -26.90 3.57
C GLU A 71 9.30 -27.14 4.39
N PHE A 72 8.99 -26.22 5.31
CA PHE A 72 7.78 -26.30 6.13
C PHE A 72 6.53 -26.24 5.26
N VAL A 73 6.45 -25.30 4.30
CA VAL A 73 5.30 -25.18 3.39
C VAL A 73 5.17 -26.40 2.47
N ALA A 74 6.29 -26.97 2.01
CA ALA A 74 6.25 -28.20 1.22
C ALA A 74 5.64 -29.38 2.01
N LYS A 75 5.84 -29.44 3.33
CA LYS A 75 5.31 -30.49 4.20
C LYS A 75 3.91 -30.18 4.75
N TYR A 76 3.58 -28.90 4.93
CA TYR A 76 2.32 -28.41 5.50
C TYR A 76 1.71 -27.29 4.61
N PRO A 77 1.26 -27.62 3.38
CA PRO A 77 0.89 -26.63 2.37
C PRO A 77 -0.28 -25.72 2.77
N ASP A 78 -1.18 -26.19 3.63
CA ASP A 78 -2.40 -25.44 4.02
C ASP A 78 -2.24 -24.59 5.28
N VAL A 79 -1.11 -24.74 5.98
CA VAL A 79 -0.85 -24.06 7.26
C VAL A 79 -0.46 -22.61 7.05
N VAL A 80 0.43 -22.33 6.09
CA VAL A 80 0.95 -20.96 5.87
C VAL A 80 0.23 -20.29 4.71
N ARG A 81 -0.31 -19.10 4.92
CA ARG A 81 -0.94 -18.28 3.88
C ARG A 81 -0.64 -16.79 4.09
N HIS A 82 -0.71 -15.99 3.04
CA HIS A 82 -0.65 -14.53 3.18
C HIS A 82 -2.05 -13.96 3.42
N SER A 83 -2.14 -12.79 4.08
CA SER A 83 -3.41 -12.09 4.32
C SER A 83 -4.21 -11.83 3.04
N LYS A 84 -3.51 -11.65 1.90
CA LYS A 84 -4.09 -11.56 0.54
C LYS A 84 -5.06 -12.70 0.22
N SER A 85 -4.82 -13.90 0.75
CA SER A 85 -5.61 -15.11 0.50
C SER A 85 -6.73 -15.32 1.50
N PHE A 86 -6.86 -14.49 2.54
CA PHE A 86 -7.96 -14.57 3.49
C PHE A 86 -9.30 -14.29 2.80
N ARG A 87 -10.30 -15.13 3.06
CA ARG A 87 -11.65 -15.00 2.47
C ARG A 87 -12.74 -15.14 3.50
N ASN A 88 -12.63 -16.12 4.40
CA ASN A 88 -13.64 -16.41 5.39
C ASN A 88 -13.00 -16.74 6.74
N ALA A 89 -13.57 -16.18 7.81
CA ALA A 89 -13.13 -16.44 9.18
C ALA A 89 -13.44 -17.87 9.64
N THR A 90 -14.49 -18.51 9.09
CA THR A 90 -14.87 -19.88 9.47
C THR A 90 -13.82 -20.92 9.12
N ASP A 91 -12.94 -20.63 8.17
CA ASP A 91 -11.82 -21.50 7.78
C ASP A 91 -10.81 -21.69 8.93
N PHE A 92 -10.90 -20.87 9.99
CA PHE A 92 -10.03 -20.85 11.16
C PHE A 92 -10.75 -21.28 12.44
N GLN A 93 -11.98 -21.80 12.32
CA GLN A 93 -12.83 -22.13 13.46
C GLN A 93 -12.14 -23.15 14.38
N ASN A 94 -12.10 -22.85 15.69
CA ASN A 94 -11.47 -23.66 16.73
C ASN A 94 -9.96 -23.95 16.52
N GLY A 95 -9.30 -23.31 15.56
CA GLY A 95 -7.86 -23.43 15.30
C GLY A 95 -7.03 -22.45 16.13
N ASN A 96 -5.76 -22.78 16.34
CA ASN A 96 -4.76 -21.86 16.88
C ASN A 96 -4.12 -21.09 15.72
N VAL A 97 -4.36 -19.78 15.67
CA VAL A 97 -3.94 -18.92 14.56
C VAL A 97 -2.75 -18.07 14.97
N LEU A 98 -1.70 -18.07 14.16
CA LEU A 98 -0.55 -17.17 14.27
C LEU A 98 -0.61 -16.10 13.18
N LEU A 99 -0.76 -14.83 13.56
CA LEU A 99 -0.58 -13.68 12.66
C LEU A 99 0.88 -13.22 12.72
N CYS A 100 1.53 -13.11 11.56
CA CYS A 100 2.90 -12.60 11.45
C CYS A 100 2.88 -11.13 11.02
N GLY A 101 3.21 -10.22 11.93
CA GLY A 101 3.11 -8.78 11.77
C GLY A 101 1.99 -8.18 12.62
N SER A 102 2.13 -6.90 12.98
CA SER A 102 1.20 -6.13 13.85
C SER A 102 0.68 -4.85 13.16
N GLY A 103 0.58 -4.89 11.83
CA GLY A 103 0.09 -3.78 11.00
C GLY A 103 -1.44 -3.73 10.90
N THR A 104 -1.94 -2.91 9.97
CA THR A 104 -3.37 -2.73 9.71
C THR A 104 -4.09 -4.04 9.35
N SER A 105 -3.49 -4.91 8.53
CA SER A 105 -4.08 -6.22 8.22
C SER A 105 -4.24 -7.11 9.44
N SER A 106 -3.30 -7.06 10.39
CA SER A 106 -3.34 -7.93 11.57
C SER A 106 -4.47 -7.55 12.52
N ILE A 107 -4.63 -6.25 12.78
CA ILE A 107 -5.75 -5.77 13.63
C ILE A 107 -7.08 -6.06 12.94
N ASP A 108 -7.17 -5.86 11.63
CA ASP A 108 -8.40 -6.13 10.89
C ASP A 108 -8.77 -7.62 10.94
N LEU A 109 -7.83 -8.51 10.64
CA LEU A 109 -8.02 -9.96 10.74
C LEU A 109 -8.38 -10.41 12.15
N THR A 110 -7.75 -9.81 13.17
CA THR A 110 -8.04 -10.14 14.58
C THR A 110 -9.52 -9.95 14.91
N GLN A 111 -10.18 -8.91 14.39
CA GLN A 111 -11.61 -8.67 14.63
C GLN A 111 -12.48 -9.85 14.15
N TYR A 112 -12.10 -10.50 13.05
CA TYR A 112 -12.81 -11.64 12.49
C TYR A 112 -12.41 -12.97 13.11
N LEU A 113 -11.14 -13.09 13.51
CA LEU A 113 -10.58 -14.34 14.02
C LEU A 113 -10.85 -14.56 15.50
N SER A 114 -10.75 -13.53 16.34
CA SER A 114 -10.96 -13.65 17.79
C SER A 114 -12.30 -14.28 18.18
N PRO A 115 -13.43 -14.02 17.49
CA PRO A 115 -14.71 -14.66 17.82
C PRO A 115 -14.84 -16.14 17.42
N VAL A 116 -13.98 -16.66 16.52
CA VAL A 116 -14.15 -17.99 15.90
C VAL A 116 -12.98 -18.94 16.12
N ALA A 117 -11.76 -18.41 16.23
CA ALA A 117 -10.55 -19.18 16.49
C ALA A 117 -10.48 -19.61 17.95
N LYS A 118 -9.76 -20.70 18.23
CA LYS A 118 -9.49 -21.13 19.61
C LYS A 118 -8.49 -20.21 20.30
N SER A 119 -7.50 -19.73 19.55
CA SER A 119 -6.52 -18.75 20.03
C SER A 119 -5.98 -17.93 18.87
N VAL A 120 -5.62 -16.68 19.16
CA VAL A 120 -4.94 -15.78 18.22
C VAL A 120 -3.64 -15.32 18.85
N THR A 121 -2.53 -15.67 18.22
CA THR A 121 -1.19 -15.21 18.57
C THR A 121 -0.70 -14.23 17.51
N ILE A 122 -0.06 -13.14 17.90
CA ILE A 122 0.58 -12.17 17.01
C ILE A 122 2.09 -12.20 17.24
N SER A 123 2.83 -12.54 16.18
CA SER A 123 4.28 -12.39 16.14
C SER A 123 4.64 -10.99 15.62
N GLN A 124 5.41 -10.23 16.40
CA GLN A 124 5.80 -8.87 16.03
C GLN A 124 7.27 -8.59 16.34
N ARG A 125 7.89 -7.71 15.53
CA ARG A 125 9.24 -7.17 15.78
C ARG A 125 9.21 -6.04 16.80
N SER A 126 8.20 -5.19 16.70
CA SER A 126 7.96 -4.01 17.52
C SER A 126 6.46 -3.82 17.69
N GLU A 127 6.05 -2.99 18.65
CA GLU A 127 4.67 -2.52 18.68
C GLU A 127 4.32 -1.78 17.38
N SER A 128 3.01 -1.68 17.09
CA SER A 128 2.54 -0.92 15.94
C SER A 128 2.97 0.55 16.05
N VAL A 129 3.36 1.13 14.92
CA VAL A 129 3.63 2.57 14.80
C VAL A 129 2.36 3.41 14.90
N TYR A 130 1.19 2.78 14.80
CA TYR A 130 -0.10 3.41 14.99
C TYR A 130 -0.57 3.22 16.42
N ASP A 131 -0.65 4.33 17.15
CA ASP A 131 -1.04 4.34 18.57
C ASP A 131 -2.39 3.66 18.79
N TRP A 132 -3.38 3.93 17.94
CA TRP A 132 -4.71 3.32 18.05
C TRP A 132 -4.68 1.80 17.87
N ILE A 133 -3.82 1.25 16.99
CA ILE A 133 -3.66 -0.21 16.84
C ILE A 133 -3.07 -0.81 18.11
N ARG A 134 -2.00 -0.18 18.63
CA ARG A 134 -1.35 -0.62 19.87
C ARG A 134 -2.35 -0.61 21.03
N ASP A 135 -3.17 0.44 21.14
CA ASP A 135 -4.16 0.57 22.21
C ASP A 135 -5.28 -0.47 22.07
N CYS A 136 -5.74 -0.78 20.85
CA CYS A 136 -6.68 -1.88 20.60
C CYS A 136 -6.11 -3.23 21.05
N PHE A 137 -4.84 -3.51 20.72
CA PHE A 137 -4.16 -4.74 21.09
C PHE A 137 -3.96 -4.87 22.61
N LYS A 138 -3.51 -3.81 23.29
CA LYS A 138 -3.33 -3.80 24.77
C LYS A 138 -4.62 -4.12 25.54
N GLN A 139 -5.77 -3.88 24.94
CA GLN A 139 -7.09 -4.07 25.56
C GLN A 139 -7.78 -5.37 25.15
N SER A 140 -7.05 -6.24 24.46
CA SER A 140 -7.51 -7.54 24.01
C SER A 140 -6.69 -8.62 24.71
N PRO A 141 -7.02 -8.95 25.98
CA PRO A 141 -6.20 -9.85 26.82
C PRO A 141 -6.11 -11.28 26.27
N ASP A 142 -7.04 -11.66 25.40
CA ASP A 142 -7.09 -12.97 24.76
C ASP A 142 -6.08 -13.11 23.60
N ILE A 143 -5.43 -12.02 23.21
CA ILE A 143 -4.38 -12.02 22.17
C ILE A 143 -3.03 -12.28 22.83
N ILE A 144 -2.33 -13.30 22.34
CA ILE A 144 -0.99 -13.64 22.79
C ILE A 144 0.04 -12.95 21.90
N PHE A 145 0.99 -12.23 22.48
CA PHE A 145 2.10 -11.64 21.73
C PHE A 145 3.35 -12.51 21.80
N LYS A 146 4.03 -12.64 20.67
CA LYS A 146 5.33 -13.30 20.53
C LYS A 146 6.31 -12.38 19.80
N PRO A 147 7.63 -12.52 20.05
CA PRO A 147 8.64 -11.85 19.23
C PRO A 147 8.64 -12.47 17.83
N ARG A 148 9.61 -12.09 16.98
CA ARG A 148 9.66 -12.58 15.61
C ARG A 148 9.81 -14.10 15.57
N ILE A 149 9.30 -14.69 14.51
CA ILE A 149 9.60 -16.09 14.19
C ILE A 149 11.08 -16.16 13.84
N LYS A 150 11.82 -16.99 14.59
CA LYS A 150 13.21 -17.30 14.31
C LYS A 150 13.31 -18.29 13.16
N ARG A 151 12.56 -19.40 13.25
CA ARG A 151 12.51 -20.45 12.23
C ARG A 151 11.25 -21.29 12.34
N LEU A 152 10.91 -21.97 11.24
CA LEU A 152 9.92 -23.04 11.25
C LEU A 152 10.62 -24.40 11.46
N LEU A 153 9.91 -25.35 12.06
CA LEU A 153 10.42 -26.69 12.41
C LEU A 153 9.65 -27.76 11.61
N PRO A 154 10.10 -28.14 10.39
CA PRO A 154 9.38 -29.08 9.53
C PRO A 154 9.16 -30.45 10.16
N ASP A 155 10.11 -30.96 10.94
CA ASP A 155 10.00 -32.27 11.59
C ASP A 155 8.82 -32.37 12.58
N SER A 156 8.55 -31.30 13.31
CA SER A 156 7.54 -31.27 14.37
C SER A 156 6.26 -30.52 14.00
N GLY A 157 6.28 -29.70 12.93
CA GLY A 157 5.18 -28.81 12.56
C GLY A 157 5.05 -27.60 13.49
N ALA A 158 6.13 -27.20 14.16
CA ALA A 158 6.13 -26.12 15.14
C ALA A 158 6.85 -24.87 14.64
N VAL A 159 6.67 -23.78 15.38
CA VAL A 159 7.28 -22.46 15.17
C VAL A 159 8.17 -22.16 16.36
N GLU A 160 9.44 -21.80 16.12
CA GLU A 160 10.35 -21.29 17.15
C GLU A 160 10.44 -19.76 17.03
N PHE A 161 10.26 -19.06 18.15
CA PHE A 161 10.35 -17.61 18.24
C PHE A 161 11.73 -17.18 18.74
N GLU A 162 12.08 -15.90 18.56
CA GLU A 162 13.38 -15.34 18.97
C GLU A 162 13.64 -15.43 20.49
N ASP A 163 12.59 -15.50 21.33
CA ASP A 163 12.71 -15.73 22.78
C ASP A 163 12.96 -17.21 23.15
N GLY A 164 13.10 -18.09 22.16
CA GLY A 164 13.30 -19.52 22.34
C GLY A 164 12.02 -20.30 22.65
N THR A 165 10.86 -19.64 22.76
CA THR A 165 9.59 -20.34 22.93
C THR A 165 9.18 -21.05 21.64
N VAL A 166 8.49 -22.18 21.79
CA VAL A 166 8.04 -23.02 20.67
C VAL A 166 6.55 -23.27 20.79
N GLY A 167 5.82 -23.17 19.67
CA GLY A 167 4.39 -23.42 19.61
C GLY A 167 3.96 -24.09 18.32
N LYS A 168 2.84 -24.82 18.36
CA LYS A 168 2.18 -25.36 17.16
C LYS A 168 0.95 -24.52 16.84
N TYR A 169 0.74 -24.29 15.55
CA TYR A 169 -0.36 -23.48 15.04
C TYR A 169 -1.00 -24.21 13.88
N ASP A 170 -2.33 -24.20 13.84
CA ASP A 170 -3.11 -24.80 12.77
C ASP A 170 -3.09 -23.91 11.52
N HIS A 171 -2.94 -22.59 11.74
CA HIS A 171 -2.84 -21.60 10.69
C HIS A 171 -1.78 -20.54 11.01
N ILE A 172 -0.97 -20.20 10.02
CA ILE A 172 0.00 -19.11 10.06
C ILE A 172 -0.37 -18.13 8.93
N ILE A 173 -0.80 -16.93 9.30
CA ILE A 173 -1.15 -15.87 8.35
C ILE A 173 -0.04 -14.83 8.32
N LEU A 174 0.65 -14.76 7.19
CA LEU A 174 1.59 -13.69 6.90
C LEU A 174 0.82 -12.41 6.63
N SER A 175 0.73 -11.54 7.64
CA SER A 175 0.17 -10.19 7.59
C SER A 175 1.29 -9.16 7.40
N THR A 176 2.18 -9.47 6.46
CA THR A 176 3.49 -8.82 6.31
C THR A 176 3.52 -7.75 5.23
N GLY A 177 2.40 -7.45 4.56
CA GLY A 177 2.33 -6.37 3.58
C GLY A 177 2.67 -6.80 2.15
N TYR A 178 3.03 -5.86 1.30
CA TYR A 178 3.13 -6.06 -0.16
C TYR A 178 4.28 -5.27 -0.76
N HIS A 179 4.81 -5.78 -1.88
CA HIS A 179 5.77 -5.06 -2.71
C HIS A 179 5.07 -4.17 -3.74
N TYR A 180 5.69 -3.01 -4.00
CA TYR A 180 5.46 -2.31 -5.25
C TYR A 180 5.97 -3.15 -6.42
N HIS A 181 5.18 -3.21 -7.48
CA HIS A 181 5.54 -3.96 -8.67
C HIS A 181 4.84 -3.37 -9.90
N PHE A 182 5.63 -3.16 -10.95
CA PHE A 182 5.17 -2.64 -12.23
C PHE A 182 5.55 -3.66 -13.32
N PRO A 183 4.80 -4.78 -13.45
CA PRO A 183 5.19 -5.93 -14.28
C PRO A 183 5.31 -5.61 -15.78
N PHE A 184 4.75 -4.48 -16.21
CA PHE A 184 4.67 -4.04 -17.61
C PHE A 184 5.70 -2.95 -17.95
N LEU A 185 6.50 -2.49 -16.98
CA LEU A 185 7.61 -1.54 -17.24
C LEU A 185 8.94 -2.30 -17.17
N ASP A 186 9.83 -2.06 -18.13
CA ASP A 186 11.20 -2.54 -18.04
C ASP A 186 11.93 -1.77 -16.92
N PRO A 187 12.47 -2.45 -15.88
CA PRO A 187 13.19 -1.77 -14.81
C PRO A 187 14.43 -0.99 -15.29
N SER A 188 15.02 -1.36 -16.43
CA SER A 188 16.21 -0.71 -17.00
C SER A 188 15.94 0.68 -17.57
N ASP A 189 14.69 0.98 -17.95
CA ASP A 189 14.28 2.33 -18.37
C ASP A 189 14.24 3.33 -17.21
N GLU A 190 14.18 2.81 -15.98
CA GLU A 190 14.17 3.58 -14.74
C GLU A 190 13.03 4.64 -14.64
N TYR A 191 11.95 4.52 -15.43
CA TYR A 191 10.80 5.44 -15.34
C TYR A 191 10.22 5.53 -13.93
N VAL A 192 10.19 4.39 -13.23
CA VAL A 192 9.89 4.29 -11.81
C VAL A 192 10.93 3.37 -11.19
N LYS A 193 11.70 3.87 -10.22
CA LYS A 193 12.78 3.11 -9.60
C LYS A 193 12.30 2.43 -8.33
N ILE A 194 12.44 1.11 -8.24
CA ILE A 194 12.22 0.37 -7.00
C ILE A 194 13.58 0.08 -6.37
N TYR A 195 13.84 0.59 -5.16
CA TYR A 195 15.06 0.24 -4.44
C TYR A 195 14.89 -1.13 -3.76
N ASN A 196 15.88 -2.00 -3.91
CA ASN A 196 15.81 -3.39 -3.48
C ASN A 196 16.40 -3.62 -2.08
N ASP A 197 16.13 -2.73 -1.12
CA ASP A 197 16.60 -2.88 0.26
C ASP A 197 15.62 -3.68 1.14
N SER A 198 14.46 -4.08 0.63
CA SER A 198 13.39 -4.75 1.39
C SER A 198 13.83 -6.08 2.05
N TYR A 199 14.64 -6.89 1.38
CA TYR A 199 15.11 -8.18 1.93
C TYR A 199 16.21 -8.01 2.99
N GLU A 200 17.14 -7.08 2.77
CA GLU A 200 18.23 -6.79 3.73
C GLU A 200 17.68 -6.08 4.97
N SER A 201 16.79 -5.10 4.77
CA SER A 201 16.13 -4.37 5.86
C SER A 201 14.98 -5.16 6.50
N GLN A 202 14.55 -6.26 5.89
CA GLN A 202 13.30 -6.98 6.20
C GLN A 202 12.08 -6.05 6.32
N SER A 203 12.09 -4.95 5.57
CA SER A 203 11.00 -3.99 5.48
C SER A 203 10.02 -4.43 4.40
N PRO A 204 8.71 -4.41 4.67
CA PRO A 204 7.72 -4.78 3.67
C PRO A 204 7.50 -3.71 2.61
N ILE A 205 7.97 -2.48 2.82
CA ILE A 205 7.72 -1.36 1.92
C ILE A 205 8.95 -1.14 1.05
N SER A 206 8.82 -1.40 -0.25
CA SER A 206 9.82 -1.03 -1.24
C SER A 206 9.90 0.49 -1.35
N LYS A 207 11.10 1.07 -1.33
CA LYS A 207 11.29 2.50 -1.62
C LYS A 207 11.10 2.75 -3.12
N ILE A 208 10.48 3.88 -3.49
CA ILE A 208 10.20 4.25 -4.89
C ILE A 208 10.78 5.63 -5.24
N GLY A 209 11.69 5.65 -6.22
CA GLY A 209 12.39 6.83 -6.72
C GLY A 209 12.10 7.14 -8.18
N ASN A 210 12.74 8.18 -8.68
CA ASN A 210 12.54 8.76 -10.01
C ASN A 210 11.11 9.25 -10.26
N ILE A 211 10.39 9.67 -9.21
CA ILE A 211 9.00 10.10 -9.30
C ILE A 211 8.75 11.39 -8.49
N TYR A 212 8.82 12.53 -9.17
CA TYR A 212 8.53 13.83 -8.57
C TYR A 212 7.09 13.89 -8.03
N LEU A 213 6.94 14.34 -6.79
CA LEU A 213 5.67 14.32 -6.03
C LEU A 213 4.97 12.95 -6.04
N TYR A 214 5.74 11.86 -6.14
CA TYR A 214 5.21 10.49 -6.31
C TYR A 214 4.24 10.32 -7.48
N THR A 215 4.31 11.23 -8.46
CA THR A 215 3.32 11.36 -9.52
C THR A 215 3.97 11.45 -10.90
N PHE A 216 5.04 12.22 -11.10
CA PHE A 216 5.62 12.42 -12.44
C PHE A 216 7.00 11.78 -12.55
N SER A 217 7.25 10.94 -13.56
CA SER A 217 8.57 10.36 -13.74
C SER A 217 9.60 11.42 -14.08
N THR A 218 10.74 11.41 -13.40
CA THR A 218 11.86 12.32 -13.69
C THR A 218 12.63 11.90 -14.94
N LYS A 219 12.44 10.68 -15.45
CA LYS A 219 13.02 10.22 -16.71
C LYS A 219 12.21 10.70 -17.91
N ASP A 220 10.89 10.71 -17.76
CA ASP A 220 9.98 11.15 -18.81
C ASP A 220 8.65 11.68 -18.24
N ASN A 221 8.42 12.98 -18.38
CA ASN A 221 7.23 13.63 -17.83
C ASN A 221 5.91 13.22 -18.51
N SER A 222 5.93 12.39 -19.56
CA SER A 222 4.73 11.83 -20.19
C SER A 222 4.27 10.50 -19.58
N ILE A 223 5.00 9.94 -18.60
CA ILE A 223 4.52 8.86 -17.74
C ILE A 223 4.34 9.36 -16.30
N ALA A 224 3.18 9.06 -15.73
CA ALA A 224 2.81 9.44 -14.38
C ALA A 224 2.26 8.26 -13.58
N THR A 225 2.31 8.35 -12.25
CA THR A 225 1.81 7.35 -11.31
C THR A 225 0.70 7.93 -10.43
N ILE A 226 -0.26 7.10 -10.03
CA ILE A 226 -1.27 7.42 -9.01
C ILE A 226 -1.23 6.35 -7.93
N GLY A 227 -1.29 6.78 -6.66
CA GLY A 227 -1.44 5.87 -5.52
C GLY A 227 -0.14 5.26 -5.01
N ILE A 228 1.00 5.93 -5.18
CA ILE A 228 2.26 5.55 -4.56
C ILE A 228 2.33 5.99 -3.08
N PRO A 229 1.90 7.20 -2.67
CA PRO A 229 1.93 7.55 -1.25
C PRO A 229 0.98 6.70 -0.40
N THR A 230 1.42 6.33 0.80
CA THR A 230 0.55 5.75 1.84
C THR A 230 0.11 6.88 2.77
N THR A 231 -1.19 7.19 2.77
CA THR A 231 -1.75 8.31 3.56
C THR A 231 -3.05 7.88 4.23
N GLY A 232 -3.44 8.59 5.30
CA GLY A 232 -4.77 8.42 5.93
C GLY A 232 -5.93 8.94 5.06
N LEU A 233 -5.63 9.67 3.98
CA LEU A 233 -6.59 10.27 3.04
C LEU A 233 -6.36 9.74 1.62
N MET A 234 -6.22 8.41 1.51
CA MET A 234 -5.77 7.73 0.28
C MET A 234 -6.52 8.19 -0.98
N PHE A 235 -7.86 8.21 -0.95
CA PHE A 235 -8.67 8.60 -2.11
C PHE A 235 -8.46 10.06 -2.50
N HIS A 236 -8.42 10.98 -1.51
CA HIS A 236 -8.15 12.39 -1.77
C HIS A 236 -6.76 12.56 -2.35
N THR A 237 -5.72 11.95 -1.77
CA THR A 237 -4.35 12.02 -2.31
C THR A 237 -4.30 11.56 -3.77
N MET A 238 -5.02 10.49 -4.14
CA MET A 238 -5.15 10.05 -5.53
C MET A 238 -5.85 11.08 -6.42
N GLU A 239 -6.89 11.76 -5.91
CA GLU A 239 -7.58 12.85 -6.64
C GLU A 239 -6.67 14.07 -6.85
N TYR A 240 -5.82 14.43 -5.87
CA TYR A 240 -4.79 15.47 -6.05
C TYR A 240 -3.80 15.08 -7.16
N SER A 241 -3.27 13.85 -7.15
CA SER A 241 -2.40 13.36 -8.22
C SER A 241 -3.11 13.40 -9.59
N ALA A 242 -4.37 12.98 -9.66
CA ALA A 242 -5.15 13.01 -10.90
C ALA A 242 -5.37 14.45 -11.41
N ALA A 243 -5.65 15.40 -10.51
CA ALA A 243 -5.82 16.81 -10.84
C ALA A 243 -4.51 17.42 -11.38
N ALA A 244 -3.39 17.12 -10.72
CA ALA A 244 -2.04 17.52 -11.14
C ALA A 244 -1.71 16.98 -12.54
N ILE A 245 -1.92 15.67 -12.75
CA ILE A 245 -1.67 15.00 -14.04
C ILE A 245 -2.50 15.66 -15.14
N ALA A 246 -3.79 15.91 -14.89
CA ALA A 246 -4.65 16.56 -15.87
C ALA A 246 -4.16 17.99 -16.22
N GLY A 247 -3.69 18.76 -15.22
CA GLY A 247 -3.13 20.09 -15.45
C GLY A 247 -1.84 20.07 -16.27
N VAL A 248 -0.92 19.15 -15.97
CA VAL A 248 0.35 19.00 -16.70
C VAL A 248 0.15 18.41 -18.10
N PHE A 249 -0.58 17.30 -18.24
CA PHE A 249 -0.74 16.60 -19.53
C PHE A 249 -1.60 17.39 -20.53
N SER A 250 -2.51 18.25 -20.06
CA SER A 250 -3.23 19.19 -20.93
C SER A 250 -2.35 20.35 -21.41
N GLY A 251 -1.24 20.61 -20.72
CA GLY A 251 -0.38 21.78 -20.94
C GLY A 251 -0.85 23.05 -20.21
N ALA A 252 -1.89 22.96 -19.37
CA ALA A 252 -2.38 24.09 -18.57
C ALA A 252 -1.37 24.51 -17.48
N LYS A 253 -0.60 23.54 -16.97
CA LYS A 253 0.50 23.74 -16.02
C LYS A 253 1.78 23.12 -16.55
N LYS A 254 2.92 23.61 -16.07
CA LYS A 254 4.24 23.06 -16.37
C LYS A 254 4.86 22.55 -15.09
N LEU A 255 5.54 21.43 -15.18
CA LEU A 255 6.40 20.95 -14.11
C LEU A 255 7.59 21.91 -13.92
N PRO A 256 8.19 21.94 -12.72
CA PRO A 256 9.47 22.59 -12.52
C PRO A 256 10.55 21.94 -13.40
N ASP A 257 11.71 22.60 -13.51
CA ASP A 257 12.81 22.05 -14.29
C ASP A 257 13.27 20.69 -13.74
N LEU A 258 13.90 19.89 -14.62
CA LEU A 258 14.30 18.53 -14.26
C LEU A 258 15.28 18.48 -13.08
N LYS A 259 16.13 19.50 -12.90
CA LYS A 259 17.09 19.53 -11.79
C LYS A 259 16.36 19.70 -10.46
N GLU A 260 15.32 20.53 -10.42
CA GLU A 260 14.48 20.69 -9.25
C GLU A 260 13.69 19.41 -8.94
N GLN A 261 13.16 18.74 -9.95
CA GLN A 261 12.47 17.46 -9.77
C GLN A 261 13.40 16.38 -9.17
N ILE A 262 14.61 16.24 -9.73
CA ILE A 262 15.62 15.30 -9.22
C ILE A 262 16.06 15.70 -7.81
N ARG A 263 16.29 16.99 -7.55
CA ARG A 263 16.65 17.49 -6.21
C ARG A 263 15.57 17.15 -5.18
N TRP A 264 14.29 17.27 -5.55
CA TRP A 264 13.18 16.88 -4.69
C TRP A 264 13.19 15.36 -4.46
N ASP A 265 13.37 14.54 -5.50
CA ASP A 265 13.39 13.08 -5.42
C ASP A 265 14.54 12.56 -4.55
N ASP A 266 15.77 13.02 -4.82
CA ASP A 266 16.98 12.70 -4.07
C ASP A 266 16.95 13.26 -2.64
N GLY A 267 16.26 14.37 -2.42
CA GLY A 267 16.07 14.94 -1.09
C GLY A 267 15.39 13.97 -0.12
N ARG A 268 14.58 13.04 -0.64
CA ARG A 268 13.85 12.04 0.14
C ARG A 268 14.74 10.88 0.57
N THR A 269 15.72 10.49 -0.24
CA THR A 269 16.64 9.36 0.05
C THR A 269 17.66 9.67 1.12
N LYS A 270 17.86 10.96 1.44
CA LYS A 270 18.74 11.44 2.53
C LYS A 270 18.04 11.57 3.87
N ILE A 271 16.73 11.36 3.93
CA ILE A 271 15.98 11.31 5.18
C ILE A 271 16.20 9.90 5.77
N ASP A 272 17.38 9.70 6.34
CA ASP A 272 17.63 8.63 7.31
C ASP A 272 16.89 9.02 8.59
N GLU A 273 15.58 8.78 8.66
CA GLU A 273 14.90 8.67 9.95
C GLU A 273 15.06 7.22 10.43
N PRO A 274 16.00 6.93 11.36
CA PRO A 274 16.39 5.56 11.71
C PRO A 274 15.25 4.75 12.34
N GLU A 275 14.18 5.42 12.76
CA GLU A 275 13.15 4.85 13.63
C GLU A 275 11.89 4.38 12.88
N VAL A 276 11.65 4.79 11.63
CA VAL A 276 10.42 4.40 10.92
C VAL A 276 10.63 4.18 9.40
N PRO A 277 11.03 2.96 8.97
CA PRO A 277 11.18 2.58 7.56
C PRO A 277 9.92 2.80 6.69
N HIS A 278 8.74 2.92 7.32
CA HIS A 278 7.46 3.12 6.65
C HIS A 278 7.21 4.54 6.11
N ARG A 279 8.15 5.48 6.30
CA ARG A 279 7.96 6.90 5.97
C ARG A 279 8.46 7.32 4.60
N PHE A 280 9.19 6.47 3.86
CA PHE A 280 9.75 6.90 2.57
C PHE A 280 8.68 7.34 1.55
N GLN A 281 7.47 6.77 1.61
CA GLN A 281 6.28 7.26 0.90
C GLN A 281 5.10 7.47 1.86
N GLY A 282 5.36 7.58 3.16
CA GLY A 282 4.34 7.67 4.19
C GLY A 282 4.09 9.11 4.60
N PHE A 283 2.84 9.57 4.51
CA PHE A 283 2.41 10.91 4.95
C PHE A 283 1.31 10.78 6.00
N PHE A 284 1.69 10.93 7.27
CA PHE A 284 0.81 10.68 8.42
C PHE A 284 0.67 11.87 9.38
N THR A 285 1.04 13.11 8.98
CA THR A 285 1.01 14.29 9.88
C THR A 285 0.59 15.60 9.18
N ASP A 286 0.63 16.71 9.93
CA ASP A 286 0.61 18.14 9.55
C ASP A 286 1.42 18.56 8.31
N LYS A 287 2.39 17.75 7.89
CA LYS A 287 3.24 18.01 6.73
C LYS A 287 2.64 17.55 5.41
N MET A 288 1.64 16.66 5.42
CA MET A 288 1.05 16.10 4.19
C MET A 288 0.51 17.19 3.27
N GLU A 289 -0.19 18.18 3.84
CA GLU A 289 -0.77 19.28 3.08
C GLU A 289 0.33 20.11 2.39
N ALA A 290 1.33 20.56 3.15
CA ALA A 290 2.40 21.42 2.63
C ALA A 290 3.39 20.69 1.71
N GLN A 291 3.70 19.42 1.97
CA GLN A 291 4.76 18.68 1.27
C GLN A 291 4.25 17.83 0.10
N LEU A 292 2.94 17.55 0.03
CA LEU A 292 2.36 16.69 -1.00
C LEU A 292 1.12 17.32 -1.64
N LEU A 293 0.07 17.63 -0.86
CA LEU A 293 -1.22 18.01 -1.44
C LEU A 293 -1.19 19.37 -2.14
N ASN A 294 -0.63 20.39 -1.50
CA ASN A 294 -0.53 21.73 -2.08
C ASN A 294 0.38 21.74 -3.32
N PRO A 295 1.61 21.16 -3.30
CA PRO A 295 2.44 21.05 -4.49
C PRO A 295 1.75 20.31 -5.65
N LEU A 296 0.96 19.26 -5.38
CA LEU A 296 0.18 18.59 -6.41
C LEU A 296 -0.93 19.50 -6.95
N PHE A 297 -1.63 20.22 -6.08
CA PHE A 297 -2.73 21.09 -6.49
C PHE A 297 -2.26 22.33 -7.26
N ASP A 298 -1.07 22.84 -6.98
CA ASP A 298 -0.45 23.93 -7.76
C ASP A 298 -0.26 23.56 -9.25
N LEU A 299 -0.14 22.26 -9.52
CA LEU A 299 -0.06 21.67 -10.86
C LEU A 299 -1.44 21.33 -11.47
N ALA A 300 -2.55 21.54 -10.75
CA ALA A 300 -3.88 21.35 -11.30
C ALA A 300 -4.27 22.49 -12.26
N ALA A 301 -5.12 22.18 -13.24
CA ALA A 301 -5.69 23.21 -14.12
C ALA A 301 -6.53 24.23 -13.34
N GLU A 302 -6.58 25.47 -13.82
CA GLU A 302 -7.41 26.52 -13.22
C GLU A 302 -8.89 26.14 -13.15
N GLY A 303 -9.57 26.57 -12.09
CA GLY A 303 -11.00 26.29 -11.86
C GLY A 303 -11.31 24.89 -11.32
N ARG A 304 -10.30 24.04 -11.07
CA ARG A 304 -10.51 22.76 -10.36
C ARG A 304 -10.88 23.02 -8.90
N THR A 305 -11.81 22.22 -8.38
CA THR A 305 -12.15 22.20 -6.96
C THR A 305 -11.03 21.50 -6.19
N VAL A 306 -10.63 22.07 -5.05
CA VAL A 306 -9.69 21.44 -4.11
C VAL A 306 -10.37 20.20 -3.51
N PRO A 307 -9.82 18.98 -3.67
CA PRO A 307 -10.49 17.74 -3.24
C PRO A 307 -10.94 17.75 -1.77
N LEU A 308 -10.10 18.23 -0.85
CA LEU A 308 -10.47 18.29 0.57
C LEU A 308 -11.54 19.33 0.88
N ALA A 309 -11.50 20.49 0.22
CA ALA A 309 -12.48 21.55 0.43
C ALA A 309 -13.87 21.13 -0.04
N LYS A 310 -13.95 20.30 -1.10
CA LYS A 310 -15.21 19.74 -1.62
C LYS A 310 -15.95 18.92 -0.57
N ASP A 311 -15.22 18.15 0.22
CA ASP A 311 -15.78 17.25 1.24
C ASP A 311 -15.75 17.87 2.65
N ASN A 312 -15.34 19.14 2.77
CA ASN A 312 -15.15 19.86 4.03
C ASN A 312 -14.25 19.09 5.01
N LEU A 313 -13.16 18.51 4.49
CA LEU A 313 -12.21 17.72 5.27
C LEU A 313 -10.96 18.53 5.61
N ASN A 314 -10.55 18.43 6.87
CA ASN A 314 -9.28 18.97 7.35
C ASN A 314 -8.35 17.79 7.72
N PRO A 315 -7.17 17.64 7.09
CA PRO A 315 -6.25 16.55 7.38
C PRO A 315 -5.87 16.46 8.87
N LYS A 316 -5.75 17.61 9.53
CA LYS A 316 -5.43 17.67 10.97
C LYS A 316 -6.56 17.14 11.84
N GLU A 317 -7.81 17.35 11.44
CA GLU A 317 -8.97 16.82 12.17
C GLU A 317 -9.09 15.31 12.03
N VAL A 318 -8.78 14.77 10.84
CA VAL A 318 -8.79 13.32 10.60
C VAL A 318 -7.80 12.62 11.53
N GLU A 319 -6.60 13.15 11.68
CA GLU A 319 -5.60 12.60 12.59
C GLU A 319 -5.98 12.79 14.06
N ALA A 320 -6.42 14.01 14.43
CA ALA A 320 -6.90 14.34 15.77
C ALA A 320 -8.19 13.61 16.17
N SER A 321 -8.90 13.00 15.22
CA SER A 321 -10.08 12.18 15.50
C SER A 321 -9.71 10.83 16.12
N SER A 322 -8.48 10.35 15.97
CA SER A 322 -8.08 9.01 16.42
C SER A 322 -8.32 8.79 17.92
N PRO A 323 -7.91 9.70 18.85
CA PRO A 323 -8.24 9.56 20.26
C PRO A 323 -9.75 9.59 20.55
N ALA A 324 -10.51 10.40 19.80
CA ALA A 324 -11.96 10.48 19.95
C ALA A 324 -12.65 9.19 19.51
N LEU A 325 -12.22 8.58 18.40
CA LEU A 325 -12.70 7.30 17.92
C LEU A 325 -12.36 6.17 18.89
N VAL A 326 -11.13 6.13 19.42
CA VAL A 326 -10.72 5.18 20.46
C VAL A 326 -11.60 5.32 21.70
N LYS A 327 -11.81 6.55 22.19
CA LYS A 327 -12.70 6.82 23.32
C LYS A 327 -14.14 6.40 23.04
N ALA A 328 -14.67 6.69 21.86
CA ALA A 328 -16.02 6.31 21.45
C ALA A 328 -16.18 4.78 21.42
N TYR A 329 -15.21 4.07 20.82
CA TYR A 329 -15.17 2.61 20.81
C TYR A 329 -15.20 2.02 22.23
N HIS A 330 -14.40 2.53 23.16
CA HIS A 330 -14.42 2.05 24.54
C HIS A 330 -15.71 2.36 25.28
N ALA A 331 -16.33 3.50 24.98
CA ALA A 331 -17.62 3.83 25.54
C ALA A 331 -18.73 2.88 25.02
N LEU A 332 -18.69 2.49 23.74
CA LEU A 332 -19.59 1.45 23.22
C LEU A 332 -19.31 0.09 23.87
N ARG A 333 -18.04 -0.34 23.91
CA ARG A 333 -17.64 -1.66 24.45
C ARG A 333 -17.99 -1.83 25.93
N SER A 334 -17.87 -0.77 26.72
CA SER A 334 -18.23 -0.77 28.15
C SER A 334 -19.74 -0.64 28.40
N GLY A 335 -20.55 -0.48 27.34
CA GLY A 335 -21.99 -0.20 27.45
C GLY A 335 -22.30 1.20 27.98
N LYS A 336 -21.29 2.09 28.09
CA LYS A 336 -21.47 3.49 28.50
C LYS A 336 -22.29 4.28 27.49
N TYR A 337 -22.15 3.97 26.20
CA TYR A 337 -22.97 4.52 25.12
C TYR A 337 -23.55 3.38 24.27
N SER A 338 -24.76 3.58 23.76
CA SER A 338 -25.29 2.78 22.65
C SER A 338 -24.83 3.35 21.31
N ALA A 339 -24.97 2.57 20.23
CA ALA A 339 -24.71 3.08 18.88
C ALA A 339 -25.57 4.30 18.52
N GLN A 340 -26.78 4.39 19.10
CA GLN A 340 -27.69 5.52 18.89
C GLN A 340 -27.22 6.80 19.59
N ASP A 341 -26.45 6.67 20.68
CA ASP A 341 -25.92 7.83 21.41
C ASP A 341 -24.76 8.50 20.68
N LEU A 342 -24.10 7.81 19.73
CA LEU A 342 -23.03 8.37 18.89
C LEU A 342 -23.55 9.09 17.64
N LEU A 343 -24.84 8.95 17.32
CA LEU A 343 -25.47 9.58 16.15
C LEU A 343 -26.11 10.93 16.49
N LYS A 344 -26.10 11.31 17.78
CA LYS A 344 -26.59 12.59 18.31
C LYS A 344 -25.39 13.48 18.61
#